data_AF-A0A6J7VCA2-F1
#
_entry.id   AF-A0A6J7VCA2-F1
#
_cell.length_a   1.000
_cell.length_b   1.000
_cell.length_c   1.000
_cell.angle_alpha   90.00
_cell.angle_beta   90.00
_cell.angle_gamma   90.00
#
_symmetry.space_group_name_H-M   'P 1'
#
loop_
_entity.id
_entity.type
_entity.pdbx_description
1 polymer ?
#
loop_
_entity_poly.entity_id
_entity_poly.type
_entity_poly.pdbx_seq_one_letter_code
_entity_poly.pdbx_strand_id
1 'polypeptide(L)' 'MFFGLTQAYANQLMIDQVVQIPTQFITILPYILTIIVLAISAGKVRAPAAEGQPYEKENA' A
#
# COMPACT_ATOMS: atom_id res chain seq x y z
N MET A 1 6.74 -10.58 -4.77
CA MET A 1 6.04 -11.86 -4.48
C MET A 1 4.67 -11.63 -3.82
N PHE A 2 4.57 -10.91 -2.70
CA PHE A 2 3.29 -10.69 -1.98
C PHE A 2 2.13 -10.20 -2.86
N PHE A 3 2.33 -9.14 -3.63
CA PHE A 3 1.29 -8.59 -4.51
C PHE A 3 0.77 -9.58 -5.56
N GLY A 4 1.65 -10.39 -6.14
CA GLY A 4 1.24 -11.41 -7.12
C GLY A 4 0.37 -12.50 -6.49
N LEU A 5 0.65 -12.87 -5.25
CA LEU A 5 -0.13 -13.84 -4.49
C LEU A 5 -1.52 -13.30 -4.14
N THR A 6 -1.60 -12.04 -3.69
CA THR A 6 -2.90 -11.40 -3.38
C THR A 6 -3.74 -11.20 -4.64
N GLN A 7 -3.11 -10.88 -5.78
CA GLN A 7 -3.79 -10.79 -7.07
C GLN A 7 -4.34 -12.16 -7.53
N ALA A 8 -3.56 -13.24 -7.40
CA ALA A 8 -4.02 -14.58 -7.75
C ALA A 8 -5.22 -15.00 -6.87
N TYR A 9 -5.18 -14.68 -5.58
CA TYR A 9 -6.27 -14.97 -4.65
C TYR A 9 -7.53 -14.15 -4.97
N ALA A 10 -7.39 -12.86 -5.30
CA ALA A 10 -8.49 -12.03 -5.74
C ALA A 10 -9.17 -12.60 -7.01
N ASN A 11 -8.37 -13.05 -7.98
CA ASN A 11 -8.89 -13.69 -9.19
C ASN A 11 -9.65 -14.99 -8.88
N GLN A 12 -9.16 -15.81 -7.95
CA GLN A 12 -9.84 -17.03 -7.54
C GLN A 12 -11.21 -16.74 -6.90
N LEU A 13 -11.30 -15.74 -6.03
CA LEU A 13 -12.58 -15.32 -5.41
C LEU A 13 -13.62 -14.86 -6.44
N MET A 14 -13.19 -14.25 -7.54
CA MET A 14 -14.08 -13.87 -8.64
C MET A 14 -14.62 -15.07 -9.42
N ILE A 15 -13.82 -16.14 -9.56
CA ILE A 15 -14.19 -17.37 -10.27
C ILE A 15 -15.14 -18.21 -9.43
N ASP A 16 -14.81 -18.40 -8.16
CA ASP A 16 -15.53 -19.30 -7.27
C ASP A 16 -16.96 -18.81 -6.97
N GLN A 17 -17.22 -17.50 -7.03
CA GLN A 17 -18.53 -16.87 -6.74
C GLN A 17 -19.21 -17.35 -5.44
N VAL A 18 -18.44 -17.96 -4.52
CA VAL A 18 -18.95 -18.60 -3.28
C VAL A 18 -19.57 -17.56 -2.34
N VAL A 19 -19.20 -16.28 -2.49
CA VAL A 19 -19.74 -15.17 -1.72
C VAL A 19 -20.20 -14.07 -2.68
N GLN A 20 -21.40 -13.53 -2.48
CA GLN A 20 -21.95 -12.37 -3.24
C GLN A 20 -21.23 -11.06 -2.84
N ILE A 21 -19.93 -10.98 -3.08
CA ILE A 21 -19.13 -9.77 -2.86
C ILE A 21 -19.08 -8.98 -4.17
N PRO A 22 -19.36 -7.66 -4.17
CA PRO A 22 -19.22 -6.85 -5.36
C PRO A 22 -17.79 -6.90 -5.90
N THR A 23 -17.65 -6.97 -7.23
CA THR A 23 -16.35 -7.13 -7.91
C THR A 23 -15.38 -5.99 -7.61
N GLN A 24 -15.90 -4.80 -7.32
CA GLN A 24 -15.13 -3.62 -6.92
C GLN A 24 -14.34 -3.85 -5.62
N PHE A 25 -14.89 -4.59 -4.66
CA PHE A 25 -14.18 -4.90 -3.41
C PHE A 25 -13.06 -5.92 -3.63
N ILE A 26 -13.28 -6.91 -4.48
CA ILE A 26 -12.26 -7.94 -4.78
C ILE A 26 -11.11 -7.33 -5.59
N THR A 27 -11.40 -6.43 -6.53
CA THR A 27 -10.37 -5.77 -7.34
C THR A 27 -9.48 -4.83 -6.56
N ILE A 28 -9.97 -4.21 -5.47
CA ILE A 28 -9.12 -3.34 -4.62
C ILE A 28 -8.34 -4.11 -3.55
N LEU A 29 -8.67 -5.38 -3.31
CA LEU A 29 -8.10 -6.22 -2.26
C LEU A 29 -6.56 -6.29 -2.29
N PRO A 30 -5.89 -6.45 -3.46
CA PRO A 30 -4.43 -6.45 -3.53
C PRO A 30 -3.79 -5.16 -3.01
N TYR A 31 -4.43 -4.01 -3.27
CA TYR A 31 -3.92 -2.68 -2.90
C TYR A 31 -4.12 -2.37 -1.42
N ILE A 32 -5.27 -2.76 -0.85
CA ILE A 32 -5.50 -2.59 0.59
C ILE A 32 -4.48 -3.44 1.37
N LEU A 33 -4.28 -4.68 0.95
CA LEU A 33 -3.31 -5.56 1.58
C LEU A 33 -1.88 -5.03 1.47
N THR A 34 -1.47 -4.45 0.34
CA THR A 34 -0.14 -3.83 0.24
C THR A 34 -0.01 -2.63 1.16
N ILE A 35 -1.02 -1.76 1.24
CA ILE A 35 -1.00 -0.62 2.17
C ILE A 35 -0.84 -1.09 3.61
N ILE A 36 -1.56 -2.13 4.02
CA ILE A 36 -1.42 -2.70 5.38
C ILE A 36 0.00 -3.23 5.61
N VAL A 37 0.54 -4.00 4.66
CA VAL A 37 1.90 -4.52 4.77
C VAL A 37 2.92 -3.37 4.83
N LEU A 38 2.77 -2.34 4.01
CA LEU A 38 3.63 -1.16 4.02
C LEU A 38 3.51 -0.41 5.33
N ALA A 39 2.30 -0.18 5.83
CA ALA A 39 2.08 0.51 7.10
C ALA A 39 2.72 -0.23 8.28
N ILE A 40 2.65 -1.56 8.30
CA ILE A 40 3.26 -2.38 9.36
C ILE A 40 4.79 -2.46 9.18
N SER A 41 5.27 -2.61 7.95
CA SER A 41 6.70 -2.81 7.65
C SER A 41 7.52 -1.51 7.65
N ALA A 42 6.90 -0.35 7.42
CA ALA A 42 7.58 0.95 7.33
C ALA A 42 8.30 1.36 8.63
N GLY A 43 7.97 0.74 9.77
CA GLY A 43 8.66 0.97 11.03
C GLY A 43 8.53 2.41 11.55
N LYS A 44 9.54 2.90 12.27
CA LYS A 44 9.55 4.26 12.83
C LYS A 44 9.92 5.28 11.76
N VAL A 45 9.03 6.23 11.49
CA VAL A 45 9.32 7.37 10.63
C VAL A 45 10.27 8.32 11.36
N ARG A 46 11.44 8.59 10.77
CA ARG A 46 12.38 9.61 11.27
C ARG A 46 12.12 10.91 10.51
N ALA A 47 11.72 11.93 11.25
CA ALA A 47 11.63 13.30 10.75
C ALA A 47 12.92 13.71 10.01
N PRO A 48 12.84 14.45 8.89
CA PRO A 48 14.02 14.94 8.20
C PRO A 48 14.79 15.90 9.12
N ALA A 49 16.12 15.83 9.10
CA ALA A 49 16.97 16.65 9.96
C ALA A 49 16.81 18.17 9.73
N ALA A 50 16.34 18.55 8.55
CA ALA A 50 16.07 19.93 8.16
C ALA A 50 14.62 20.37 8.44
N GLU A 51 13.81 19.56 9.12
CA GLU A 51 12.45 19.95 9.49
C GLU A 51 12.51 21.19 10.41
N GLY A 52 11.95 22.31 9.94
CA GLY A 52 11.98 23.58 10.65
C GLY A 52 13.25 24.43 10.47
N GLN A 53 14.25 23.97 9.70
CA GLN A 53 15.43 24.80 9.39
C GLN A 53 15.18 25.66 8.14
N PRO A 54 15.28 27.00 8.22
CA PRO A 54 15.20 27.88 7.06
C PRO A 54 16.29 27.55 6.02
N TYR A 55 15.92 27.57 4.74
CA TYR A 55 16.86 27.32 3.65
C TYR A 55 17.81 28.50 3.46
N GLU A 56 19.11 28.26 3.60
CA GLU A 56 20.15 29.26 3.28
C GLU A 56 20.43 29.21 1.77
N LYS A 57 20.19 30.33 1.08
CA LYS A 57 20.59 30.49 -0.32
C LYS A 57 22.07 30.88 -0.35
N GLU A 58 22.88 30.10 -1.05
CA GLU A 58 24.25 30.50 -1.40
C GLU A 58 24.18 31.79 -2.22
N ASN A 59 24.76 32.88 -1.71
CA ASN A 59 24.81 34.15 -2.43
C ASN A 59 25.83 34.00 -3.57
N ALA A 60 25.35 34.17 -4.81
CA ALA A 60 26.16 34.18 -6.03
C ALA A 60 27.00 35.45 -6.14
#